data_AF-A0A950E3N2-F1
#
_entry.id   AF-A0A950E3N2-F1
#
_cell.length_a   1.000
_cell.length_b   1.000
_cell.length_c   1.000
_cell.angle_alpha   90.00
_cell.angle_beta   90.00
_cell.angle_gamma   90.00
#
_symmetry.space_group_name_H-M   'P 1'
#
loop_
_entity.id
_entity.type
_entity.pdbx_description
1 polymer ?
#
loop_
_entity_poly.entity_id
_entity_poly.type
_entity_poly.pdbx_seq_one_letter_code
_entity_poly.pdbx_strand_id
1 'polypeptide(L)'
;MPDLLVQANELVLRERGEEVAREAFASLDSLAKPLQRLMKSKGVFGVSAARIASCHARMFLLPWVPELTTAERWNALAASRFEQAYGEPPDDWVLRVANETPPGARLVAALPAAMLDTLGRLAKPRSISIRLLDELGALITREPQFHGCIAEIGADSASLLMFCRGELRRLRSRRFEHLEEVSAAARSEWATACASDGTGNHRSGNRGVGSRTQPAISVVVSGGGTAARDALASALGSSRALCIA
;
A
#
# COMPACT_ATOMS: atom_id res chain seq x y z
N MET A 1 -3.91 -20.29 -3.17
CA MET A 1 -2.76 -20.68 -2.32
C MET A 1 -2.38 -19.47 -1.49
N PRO A 2 -2.21 -19.60 -0.16
CA PRO A 2 -1.91 -18.45 0.69
C PRO A 2 -0.45 -17.97 0.51
N ASP A 3 -0.23 -16.67 0.74
CA ASP A 3 1.02 -15.94 0.54
C ASP A 3 2.18 -16.49 1.39
N LEU A 4 3.10 -17.24 0.78
CA LEU A 4 4.26 -17.83 1.48
C LEU A 4 5.20 -16.79 2.10
N LEU A 5 5.29 -15.59 1.52
CA LEU A 5 6.09 -14.50 2.07
C LEU A 5 5.46 -13.88 3.31
N VAL A 6 4.14 -13.77 3.35
CA VAL A 6 3.42 -13.25 4.52
C VAL A 6 3.43 -14.29 5.62
N GLN A 7 3.25 -15.57 5.28
CA GLN A 7 3.39 -16.66 6.26
C GLN A 7 4.83 -16.78 6.79
N ALA A 8 5.85 -16.57 5.96
CA ALA A 8 7.24 -16.53 6.42
C ALA A 8 7.49 -15.33 7.34
N ASN A 9 6.90 -14.17 7.03
CA ASN A 9 7.00 -12.98 7.86
C ASN A 9 6.32 -13.18 9.22
N GLU A 10 5.08 -13.71 9.23
CA GLU A 10 4.36 -14.06 10.44
C GLU A 10 5.07 -15.15 11.27
N LEU A 11 5.71 -16.12 10.62
CA LEU A 11 6.50 -17.16 11.28
C LEU A 11 7.76 -16.58 11.94
N VAL A 12 8.49 -15.68 11.26
CA VAL A 12 9.68 -15.01 11.80
C VAL A 12 9.34 -14.10 12.96
N LEU A 13 8.24 -13.33 12.86
CA LEU A 13 7.73 -12.49 13.92
C LEU A 13 7.31 -13.32 15.15
N ARG A 14 6.72 -14.51 14.93
CA ARG A 14 6.39 -15.47 16.00
C ARG A 14 7.61 -16.10 16.67
N GLU A 15 8.65 -16.43 15.91
CA GLU A 15 9.81 -17.18 16.42
C GLU A 15 10.86 -16.32 17.13
N ARG A 16 10.93 -15.01 16.87
CA ARG A 16 12.08 -14.18 17.30
C ARG A 16 11.76 -12.96 18.18
N GLY A 17 10.49 -12.66 18.45
CA GLY A 17 10.11 -11.48 19.24
C GLY A 17 10.34 -10.16 18.48
N GLU A 18 9.55 -9.14 18.83
CA GLU A 18 9.44 -7.85 18.13
C GLU A 18 10.77 -7.09 17.98
N GLU A 19 11.73 -7.31 18.88
CA GLU A 19 13.01 -6.59 18.92
C GLU A 19 14.03 -7.14 17.89
N VAL A 20 13.96 -8.44 17.56
CA VAL A 20 14.82 -9.05 16.53
C VAL A 20 14.28 -8.79 15.12
N ALA A 21 12.98 -8.51 14.98
CA ALA A 21 12.39 -8.07 13.71
C ALA A 21 12.98 -6.72 13.27
N ARG A 22 13.23 -5.79 14.21
CA ARG A 22 13.87 -4.49 13.94
C ARG A 22 15.25 -4.63 13.28
N GLU A 23 16.06 -5.61 13.68
CA GLU A 23 17.39 -5.89 13.08
C GLU A 23 17.34 -6.87 11.90
N ALA A 24 16.40 -7.81 11.87
CA ALA A 24 16.25 -8.78 10.79
C ALA A 24 15.95 -8.10 9.44
N PHE A 25 15.29 -6.95 9.42
CA PHE A 25 15.03 -6.22 8.18
C PHE A 25 16.22 -5.40 7.66
N ALA A 26 17.32 -5.28 8.43
CA ALA A 26 18.57 -4.70 7.92
C ALA A 26 19.29 -5.63 6.93
N SER A 27 18.91 -6.92 6.85
CA SER A 27 19.38 -7.83 5.81
C SER A 27 18.31 -8.88 5.48
N LEU A 28 17.84 -8.86 4.24
CA LEU A 28 17.02 -9.91 3.66
C LEU A 28 17.63 -11.31 3.71
N ASP A 29 18.95 -11.42 3.94
CA ASP A 29 19.60 -12.71 4.20
C ASP A 29 19.09 -13.35 5.51
N SER A 30 18.61 -12.55 6.46
CA SER A 30 18.01 -13.04 7.70
C SER A 30 16.66 -13.78 7.47
N LEU A 31 15.92 -13.40 6.41
CA LEU A 31 14.64 -14.00 6.01
C LEU A 31 14.83 -15.24 5.14
N ALA A 32 16.03 -15.44 4.59
CA ALA A 32 16.33 -16.56 3.70
C ALA A 32 16.14 -17.92 4.36
N LYS A 33 16.70 -18.10 5.55
CA LYS A 33 16.62 -19.38 6.30
C LYS A 33 15.18 -19.69 6.75
N PRO A 34 14.42 -18.77 7.36
CA PRO A 34 13.02 -19.00 7.71
C PRO A 34 12.14 -19.31 6.48
N LEU A 35 12.31 -18.56 5.38
CA LEU A 35 11.54 -18.80 4.16
C LEU A 35 11.84 -20.19 3.58
N GLN A 36 13.11 -20.59 3.50
CA GLN A 36 13.49 -21.93 3.05
C GLN A 36 12.93 -23.04 3.96
N ARG A 37 12.96 -22.85 5.28
CA ARG A 37 12.38 -23.80 6.24
C ARG A 37 10.87 -23.93 6.04
N LEU A 38 10.17 -22.81 5.86
CA LEU A 38 8.73 -22.81 5.62
C LEU A 38 8.39 -23.49 4.29
N MET A 39 9.12 -23.20 3.22
CA MET A 39 8.93 -23.86 1.93
C MET A 39 9.13 -25.37 2.04
N LYS A 40 10.19 -25.81 2.73
CA LYS A 40 10.45 -27.24 3.01
C LYS A 40 9.34 -27.86 3.85
N SER A 41 8.91 -27.22 4.93
CA SER A 41 7.88 -27.75 5.83
C SER A 41 6.50 -27.83 5.18
N LYS A 42 6.20 -26.94 4.24
CA LYS A 42 4.96 -26.94 3.45
C LYS A 42 5.04 -27.80 2.18
N GLY A 43 6.19 -28.44 1.91
CA GLY A 43 6.40 -29.23 0.69
C GLY A 43 6.25 -28.40 -0.60
N VAL A 44 6.51 -27.10 -0.54
CA VAL A 44 6.36 -26.20 -1.68
C VAL A 44 7.64 -26.17 -2.49
N PHE A 45 7.57 -26.73 -3.70
CA PHE A 45 8.66 -26.73 -4.67
C PHE A 45 8.43 -25.63 -5.70
N GLY A 46 8.89 -24.43 -5.37
CA GLY A 46 8.77 -23.24 -6.22
C GLY A 46 7.60 -22.34 -5.84
N VAL A 47 7.79 -21.04 -6.04
CA VAL A 47 6.78 -20.01 -5.75
C VAL A 47 6.25 -19.48 -7.07
N SER A 48 4.93 -19.55 -7.29
CA SER A 48 4.34 -18.95 -8.51
C SER A 48 4.30 -17.43 -8.41
N ALA A 49 3.90 -16.90 -7.26
CA ALA A 49 3.78 -15.47 -7.00
C ALA A 49 4.29 -15.13 -5.59
N ALA A 50 5.01 -14.01 -5.50
CA ALA A 50 5.51 -13.44 -4.26
C ALA A 50 4.77 -12.11 -3.99
N ARG A 51 3.98 -12.06 -2.91
CA ARG A 51 3.36 -10.82 -2.44
C ARG A 51 4.18 -10.20 -1.33
N ILE A 52 4.56 -8.94 -1.52
CA ILE A 52 5.35 -8.16 -0.57
C ILE A 52 4.41 -7.21 0.16
N ALA A 53 4.50 -7.17 1.49
CA ALA A 53 3.77 -6.21 2.30
C ALA A 53 4.26 -4.79 2.00
N SER A 54 3.35 -3.80 1.99
CA SER A 54 3.73 -2.44 1.59
C SER A 54 4.76 -1.76 2.50
N CYS A 55 4.91 -2.21 3.76
CA CYS A 55 5.94 -1.72 4.67
C CYS A 55 7.38 -1.98 4.18
N HIS A 56 7.55 -2.87 3.20
CA HIS A 56 8.83 -3.17 2.55
C HIS A 56 9.05 -2.41 1.24
N ALA A 57 8.08 -1.58 0.85
CA ALA A 57 8.16 -0.73 -0.33
C ALA A 57 8.13 0.74 0.08
N ARG A 58 8.83 1.57 -0.67
CA ARG A 58 8.61 3.02 -0.64
C ARG A 58 7.53 3.35 -1.65
N MET A 59 6.46 3.99 -1.21
CA MET A 59 5.35 4.33 -2.07
C MET A 59 5.12 5.84 -2.09
N PHE A 60 4.82 6.36 -3.28
CA PHE A 60 4.53 7.77 -3.47
C PHE A 60 3.59 7.97 -4.67
N LEU A 61 3.00 9.16 -4.74
CA LEU A 61 2.07 9.54 -5.81
C LEU A 61 2.79 10.42 -6.83
N LEU A 62 2.62 10.09 -8.10
CA LEU A 62 2.96 10.99 -9.20
C LEU A 62 1.74 11.79 -9.61
N PRO A 63 1.88 13.11 -9.86
CA PRO A 63 0.79 13.89 -10.41
C PRO A 63 0.38 13.34 -11.77
N TRP A 64 -0.90 13.46 -12.12
CA TRP A 64 -1.35 13.19 -13.48
C TRP A 64 -0.73 14.21 -14.43
N VAL A 65 -0.04 13.72 -15.47
CA VAL A 65 0.56 14.55 -16.52
C VAL A 65 0.07 13.99 -17.86
N PRO A 66 -0.87 14.65 -18.54
CA PRO A 66 -1.50 14.12 -19.76
C PRO A 66 -0.51 13.91 -20.92
N GLU A 67 0.64 14.59 -20.90
CA GLU A 67 1.71 14.48 -21.88
C GLU A 67 2.56 13.21 -21.74
N LEU A 68 2.44 12.49 -20.60
CA LEU A 68 3.14 11.23 -20.36
C LEU A 68 2.28 10.07 -20.84
N THR A 69 2.49 9.69 -22.10
CA THR A 69 1.75 8.62 -22.78
C THR A 69 2.47 7.26 -22.78
N THR A 70 3.75 7.20 -22.39
CA THR A 70 4.56 5.97 -22.40
C THR A 70 5.05 5.59 -21.01
N ALA A 71 5.26 4.28 -20.81
CA ALA A 71 5.77 3.75 -19.54
C ALA A 71 7.16 4.31 -19.20
N GLU A 72 8.02 4.50 -20.20
CA GLU A 72 9.37 5.05 -20.02
C GLU A 72 9.33 6.46 -19.45
N ARG A 73 8.42 7.31 -19.95
CA ARG A 73 8.25 8.68 -19.46
C ARG A 73 7.74 8.71 -18.02
N TRP A 74 6.82 7.81 -17.68
CA TRP A 74 6.35 7.64 -16.31
C TRP A 74 7.45 7.14 -15.38
N ASN A 75 8.28 6.19 -15.83
CA ASN A 75 9.41 5.69 -15.05
C ASN A 75 10.49 6.76 -14.85
N ALA A 76 10.77 7.59 -15.86
CA ALA A 76 11.71 8.70 -15.72
C ALA A 76 11.20 9.75 -14.70
N LEU A 77 9.90 10.09 -14.76
CA LEU A 77 9.28 10.95 -13.75
C LEU A 77 9.33 10.31 -12.35
N ALA A 78 9.04 9.00 -12.25
CA ALA A 78 9.11 8.26 -11.00
C ALA A 78 10.50 8.32 -10.37
N ALA A 79 11.55 8.08 -11.15
CA ALA A 79 12.93 8.15 -10.70
C ALA A 79 13.29 9.55 -10.18
N SER A 80 12.97 10.60 -10.94
CA SER A 80 13.22 11.99 -10.52
C SER A 80 12.46 12.37 -9.23
N ARG A 81 11.21 11.91 -9.09
CA ARG A 81 10.41 12.18 -7.89
C ARG A 81 10.83 11.34 -6.69
N PHE A 82 11.33 10.14 -6.91
CA PHE A 82 11.86 9.29 -5.86
C PHE A 82 13.03 9.98 -5.15
N GLU A 83 14.01 10.48 -5.91
CA GLU A 83 15.15 11.21 -5.36
C GLU A 83 14.70 12.46 -4.60
N GLN A 84 13.72 13.21 -5.11
CA GLN A 84 13.15 14.37 -4.40
C GLN A 84 12.44 13.98 -3.09
N ALA A 85 11.66 12.89 -3.11
CA ALA A 85 10.84 12.48 -1.98
C ALA A 85 11.68 11.85 -0.85
N TYR A 86 12.78 11.19 -1.20
CA TYR A 86 13.54 10.37 -0.28
C TYR A 86 15.01 10.77 -0.10
N GLY A 87 15.54 11.69 -0.90
CA GLY A 87 16.90 12.19 -0.78
C GLY A 87 17.99 11.17 -1.13
N GLU A 88 17.66 10.15 -1.92
CA GLU A 88 18.59 9.09 -2.31
C GLU A 88 18.40 8.70 -3.79
N PRO A 89 19.47 8.22 -4.47
CA PRO A 89 19.37 7.82 -5.86
C PRO A 89 18.49 6.58 -6.05
N PRO A 90 17.82 6.45 -7.20
CA PRO A 90 16.96 5.31 -7.50
C PRO A 90 17.72 4.04 -7.88
N ASP A 91 19.06 4.08 -8.02
CA ASP A 91 19.86 2.99 -8.61
C ASP A 91 19.73 1.66 -7.84
N ASP A 92 19.60 1.72 -6.51
CA ASP A 92 19.40 0.55 -5.65
C ASP A 92 17.93 0.13 -5.51
N TRP A 93 17.04 0.72 -6.31
CA TRP A 93 15.61 0.54 -6.24
C TRP A 93 15.01 0.14 -7.58
N VAL A 94 14.09 -0.80 -7.54
CA VAL A 94 13.24 -1.15 -8.68
C VAL A 94 11.91 -0.43 -8.50
N LEU A 95 11.71 0.61 -9.32
CA LEU A 95 10.48 1.39 -9.35
C LEU A 95 9.44 0.73 -10.24
N ARG A 96 8.20 0.71 -9.77
CA ARG A 96 7.04 0.22 -10.51
C ARG A 96 5.93 1.25 -10.42
N VAL A 97 5.54 1.79 -11.57
CA VAL A 97 4.39 2.68 -11.69
C VAL A 97 3.14 1.83 -11.97
N ALA A 98 2.08 2.05 -11.20
CA ALA A 98 0.80 1.39 -11.44
C ALA A 98 0.22 1.87 -12.79
N ASN A 99 -0.20 0.92 -13.64
CA ASN A 99 -0.73 1.22 -14.97
C ASN A 99 -2.15 1.82 -14.93
N GLU A 100 -2.91 1.59 -13.85
CA GLU A 100 -4.38 1.65 -13.88
C GLU A 100 -5.02 2.51 -12.79
N THR A 101 -4.35 3.54 -12.28
CA THR A 101 -5.06 4.46 -11.37
C THR A 101 -6.04 5.31 -12.20
N PRO A 102 -7.39 5.14 -12.07
CA PRO A 102 -8.38 5.91 -12.80
C PRO A 102 -8.26 7.39 -12.46
N PRO A 103 -8.80 8.28 -13.30
CA PRO A 103 -8.24 9.60 -13.60
C PRO A 103 -7.66 10.27 -12.35
N GLY A 104 -6.35 10.43 -12.30
CA GLY A 104 -5.71 10.97 -11.10
C GLY A 104 -4.24 10.62 -10.97
N ALA A 105 -3.73 10.87 -9.77
CA ALA A 105 -2.34 10.60 -9.44
C ALA A 105 -2.01 9.11 -9.61
N ARG A 106 -0.84 8.80 -10.18
CA ARG A 106 -0.38 7.42 -10.32
C ARG A 106 0.38 6.98 -9.09
N LEU A 107 0.06 5.79 -8.60
CA LEU A 107 0.79 5.18 -7.51
C LEU A 107 2.11 4.59 -8.03
N VAL A 108 3.21 4.90 -7.35
CA VAL A 108 4.52 4.29 -7.58
C VAL A 108 4.91 3.52 -6.34
N ALA A 109 5.48 2.35 -6.56
CA ALA A 109 6.17 1.62 -5.52
C ALA A 109 7.61 1.33 -5.93
N ALA A 110 8.54 1.61 -5.03
CA ALA A 110 9.96 1.31 -5.15
C ALA A 110 10.30 0.19 -4.17
N LEU A 111 10.89 -0.88 -4.69
CA LEU A 111 11.37 -2.02 -3.91
C LEU A 111 12.90 -2.06 -3.96
N PRO A 112 13.61 -2.39 -2.86
CA PRO A 112 15.06 -2.50 -2.90
C PRO A 112 15.49 -3.59 -3.89
N ALA A 113 16.46 -3.30 -4.77
CA ALA A 113 16.96 -4.27 -5.75
C ALA A 113 17.51 -5.53 -5.06
N ALA A 114 18.26 -5.36 -3.97
CA ALA A 114 18.78 -6.46 -3.15
C ALA A 114 17.68 -7.39 -2.58
N MET A 115 16.47 -6.85 -2.34
CA MET A 115 15.29 -7.64 -1.95
C MET A 115 14.85 -8.57 -3.06
N LEU A 116 14.72 -8.01 -4.27
CA LEU A 116 14.27 -8.76 -5.43
C LEU A 116 15.29 -9.82 -5.83
N ASP A 117 16.58 -9.51 -5.75
CA ASP A 117 17.66 -10.47 -5.99
C ASP A 117 17.64 -11.62 -4.99
N THR A 118 17.41 -11.30 -3.71
CA THR A 118 17.33 -12.32 -2.66
C THR A 118 16.10 -13.22 -2.86
N LEU A 119 14.93 -12.63 -3.15
CA LEU A 119 13.72 -13.41 -3.49
C LEU A 119 13.93 -14.26 -4.75
N GLY A 120 14.59 -13.71 -5.76
CA GLY A 120 14.96 -14.40 -6.99
C GLY A 120 15.85 -15.61 -6.73
N ARG A 121 16.87 -15.49 -5.87
CA ARG A 121 17.75 -16.61 -5.51
C ARG A 121 17.03 -17.70 -4.71
N LEU A 122 16.16 -17.31 -3.77
CA LEU A 122 15.56 -18.22 -2.80
C LEU A 122 14.34 -18.97 -3.34
N ALA A 123 13.45 -18.24 -4.00
CA ALA A 123 12.11 -18.72 -4.33
C ALA A 123 11.84 -18.75 -5.84
N LYS A 124 12.62 -18.00 -6.63
CA LYS A 124 12.45 -17.82 -8.08
C LYS A 124 10.97 -17.56 -8.45
N PRO A 125 10.32 -16.57 -7.82
CA PRO A 125 8.91 -16.33 -8.09
C PRO A 125 8.69 -15.94 -9.55
N ARG A 126 7.63 -16.46 -10.20
CA ARG A 126 7.29 -16.06 -11.57
C ARG A 126 6.75 -14.63 -11.64
N SER A 127 6.08 -14.20 -10.58
CA SER A 127 5.63 -12.82 -10.41
C SER A 127 5.91 -12.31 -9.00
N ILE A 128 6.17 -11.01 -8.89
CA ILE A 128 6.32 -10.31 -7.62
C ILE A 128 5.31 -9.16 -7.65
N SER A 129 4.49 -9.03 -6.62
CA SER A 129 3.55 -7.93 -6.46
C SER A 129 3.63 -7.35 -5.05
N ILE A 130 3.09 -6.15 -4.89
CA ILE A 130 2.88 -5.55 -3.57
C ILE A 130 1.41 -5.76 -3.24
N ARG A 131 1.15 -6.31 -2.06
CA ARG A 131 -0.20 -6.67 -1.63
C ARG A 131 -1.18 -5.51 -1.79
N LEU A 132 -0.84 -4.35 -1.25
CA LEU A 132 -1.68 -3.16 -1.34
C LEU A 132 -2.00 -2.75 -2.79
N LEU A 133 -1.08 -2.99 -3.74
CA LEU A 133 -1.33 -2.71 -5.16
C LEU A 133 -2.28 -3.72 -5.80
N ASP A 134 -2.18 -5.01 -5.43
CA ASP A 134 -3.11 -6.04 -5.90
C ASP A 134 -4.54 -5.72 -5.43
N GLU A 135 -4.69 -5.34 -4.15
CA GLU A 135 -5.97 -4.96 -3.57
C GLU A 135 -6.54 -3.70 -4.22
N LEU A 136 -5.67 -2.73 -4.51
CA LEU A 136 -6.04 -1.52 -5.20
C LEU A 136 -6.61 -1.81 -6.60
N GLY A 137 -5.94 -2.66 -7.38
CA GLY A 137 -6.41 -3.03 -8.73
C GLY A 137 -7.77 -3.73 -8.70
N ALA A 138 -7.95 -4.66 -7.75
CA ALA A 138 -9.23 -5.36 -7.56
C ALA A 138 -10.35 -4.40 -7.12
N LEU A 139 -10.07 -3.46 -6.21
CA LEU A 139 -11.05 -2.49 -5.73
C LEU A 139 -11.46 -1.52 -6.84
N ILE A 140 -10.50 -0.94 -7.56
CA ILE A 140 -10.77 -0.01 -8.66
C ILE A 140 -11.66 -0.66 -9.72
N THR A 141 -11.40 -1.92 -10.05
CA THR A 141 -12.19 -2.67 -11.03
C THR A 141 -13.63 -2.86 -10.57
N ARG A 142 -13.85 -3.13 -9.28
CA ARG A 142 -15.18 -3.41 -8.71
C ARG A 142 -15.96 -2.14 -8.35
N GLU A 143 -15.26 -1.12 -7.87
CA GLU A 143 -15.82 0.11 -7.30
C GLU A 143 -15.04 1.33 -7.83
N PRO A 144 -15.21 1.70 -9.11
CA PRO A 144 -14.45 2.79 -9.74
C PRO A 144 -14.73 4.18 -9.15
N GLN A 145 -15.76 4.31 -8.30
CA GLN A 145 -16.13 5.54 -7.60
C GLN A 145 -15.87 5.45 -6.09
N PHE A 146 -15.01 4.50 -5.66
CA PHE A 146 -14.70 4.26 -4.26
C PHE A 146 -14.36 5.56 -3.52
N HIS A 147 -14.97 5.72 -2.34
CA HIS A 147 -14.80 6.89 -1.48
C HIS A 147 -14.51 6.39 -0.07
N GLY A 148 -13.25 6.51 0.35
CA GLY A 148 -12.83 6.03 1.66
C GLY A 148 -11.35 5.69 1.74
N CYS A 149 -11.02 4.75 2.62
CA CYS A 149 -9.65 4.41 2.97
C CYS A 149 -9.37 2.93 2.71
N ILE A 150 -8.26 2.62 2.04
CA ILE A 150 -7.65 1.29 2.06
C ILE A 150 -6.46 1.36 3.02
N ALA A 151 -6.41 0.46 3.98
CA ALA A 151 -5.34 0.34 4.95
C ALA A 151 -4.70 -1.06 4.88
N GLU A 152 -3.38 -1.10 4.76
CA GLU A 152 -2.62 -2.30 5.11
C GLU A 152 -1.98 -2.06 6.48
N ILE A 153 -2.30 -2.92 7.45
CA ILE A 153 -1.79 -2.83 8.82
C ILE A 153 -0.91 -4.04 9.10
N GLY A 154 0.38 -3.79 9.24
CA GLY A 154 1.39 -4.71 9.74
C GLY A 154 1.48 -4.69 11.27
N ALA A 155 2.52 -5.32 11.81
CA ALA A 155 2.73 -5.39 13.26
C ALA A 155 3.04 -4.02 13.88
N ASP A 156 3.85 -3.20 13.19
CA ASP A 156 4.36 -1.92 13.69
C ASP A 156 4.20 -0.78 12.68
N SER A 157 3.47 -1.02 11.59
CA SER A 157 3.42 -0.12 10.44
C SER A 157 2.09 -0.20 9.72
N ALA A 158 1.63 0.93 9.22
CA ALA A 158 0.41 1.05 8.44
C ALA A 158 0.66 1.85 7.16
N SER A 159 0.06 1.40 6.07
CA SER A 159 -0.03 2.13 4.81
C SER A 159 -1.49 2.45 4.52
N LEU A 160 -1.80 3.72 4.33
CA LEU A 160 -3.13 4.27 4.14
C LEU A 160 -3.24 4.90 2.75
N LEU A 161 -4.22 4.47 1.96
CA LEU A 161 -4.59 5.06 0.68
C LEU A 161 -5.97 5.70 0.82
N MET A 162 -6.07 7.00 0.56
CA MET A 162 -7.32 7.75 0.65
C MET A 162 -7.87 8.06 -0.73
N PHE A 163 -9.11 7.65 -0.97
CA PHE A 163 -9.82 7.85 -2.21
C PHE A 163 -10.99 8.79 -2.04
N CYS A 164 -11.11 9.73 -2.98
CA CYS A 164 -12.30 10.57 -3.09
C CYS A 164 -12.89 10.40 -4.49
N ARG A 165 -14.07 9.76 -4.58
CA ARG A 165 -14.80 9.55 -5.84
C ARG A 165 -13.97 8.80 -6.90
N GLY A 166 -13.28 7.74 -6.49
CA GLY A 166 -12.43 6.93 -7.36
C GLY A 166 -11.02 7.47 -7.55
N GLU A 167 -10.73 8.70 -7.12
CA GLU A 167 -9.40 9.30 -7.29
C GLU A 167 -8.55 9.10 -6.04
N LEU A 168 -7.34 8.55 -6.20
CA LEU A 168 -6.36 8.45 -5.13
C LEU A 168 -5.84 9.86 -4.78
N ARG A 169 -6.22 10.37 -3.62
CA ARG A 169 -5.88 11.74 -3.16
C ARG A 169 -4.66 11.76 -2.26
N ARG A 170 -4.53 10.77 -1.38
CA ARG A 170 -3.46 10.71 -0.39
C ARG A 170 -2.95 9.30 -0.23
N LEU A 171 -1.67 9.22 0.04
CA LEU A 171 -0.97 8.01 0.46
C LEU A 171 -0.12 8.38 1.67
N ARG A 172 -0.20 7.56 2.72
CA ARG A 172 0.63 7.73 3.91
C ARG A 172 1.08 6.37 4.39
N SER A 173 2.38 6.20 4.56
CA SER A 173 2.95 5.06 5.29
C SER A 173 3.59 5.58 6.57
N ARG A 174 3.33 4.91 7.69
CA ARG A 174 3.84 5.32 9.01
C ARG A 174 4.08 4.10 9.89
N ARG A 175 5.06 4.19 10.77
CA ARG A 175 5.20 3.29 11.91
C ARG A 175 4.32 3.74 13.08
N PHE A 176 3.89 2.78 13.89
CA PHE A 176 3.10 3.02 15.09
C PHE A 176 3.50 2.03 16.19
N GLU A 177 3.31 2.42 17.44
CA GLU A 177 3.43 1.51 18.59
C GLU A 177 2.05 1.03 19.03
N HIS A 178 1.04 1.90 18.89
CA HIS A 178 -0.34 1.61 19.25
C HIS A 178 -1.30 1.84 18.08
N LEU A 179 -2.33 1.00 18.00
CA LEU A 179 -3.31 1.02 16.92
C LEU A 179 -4.13 2.34 16.90
N GLU A 180 -4.29 2.98 18.05
CA GLU A 180 -4.94 4.29 18.19
C GLU A 180 -4.22 5.37 17.37
N GLU A 181 -2.89 5.28 17.23
CA GLU A 181 -2.12 6.20 16.38
C GLU A 181 -2.49 6.07 14.91
N VAL A 182 -2.73 4.84 14.44
CA VAL A 182 -3.18 4.57 13.06
C VAL A 182 -4.55 5.21 12.82
N SER A 183 -5.45 5.08 13.79
CA SER A 183 -6.79 5.66 13.74
C SER A 183 -6.75 7.19 13.72
N ALA A 184 -5.92 7.80 14.56
CA ALA A 184 -5.71 9.25 14.57
C ALA A 184 -5.10 9.76 13.26
N ALA A 185 -4.09 9.04 12.74
CA ALA A 185 -3.47 9.36 11.46
C ALA A 185 -4.48 9.25 10.30
N ALA A 186 -5.25 8.17 10.24
CA ALA A 186 -6.27 7.98 9.21
C ALA A 186 -7.29 9.12 9.22
N ARG A 187 -7.78 9.54 10.39
CA ARG A 187 -8.70 10.67 10.51
C ARG A 187 -8.09 11.99 10.01
N SER A 188 -6.85 12.27 10.38
CA SER A 188 -6.14 13.49 9.96
C SER A 188 -5.89 13.52 8.46
N GLU A 189 -5.41 12.41 7.88
CA GLU A 189 -5.16 12.29 6.45
C GLU A 189 -6.47 12.34 5.64
N TRP A 190 -7.55 11.76 6.17
CA TRP A 190 -8.88 11.82 5.56
C TRP A 190 -9.44 13.25 5.51
N ALA A 191 -9.33 13.99 6.62
CA ALA A 191 -9.73 15.40 6.65
C ALA A 191 -8.95 16.23 5.61
N THR A 192 -7.65 15.96 5.48
CA THR A 192 -6.78 16.61 4.51
C THR A 192 -7.13 16.24 3.07
N ALA A 193 -7.44 14.97 2.79
CA ALA A 193 -7.88 14.50 1.47
C ALA A 193 -9.18 15.21 1.05
N CYS A 194 -10.16 15.27 1.95
CA CYS A 194 -11.43 15.96 1.71
C CYS A 194 -11.26 17.47 1.47
N ALA A 195 -10.36 18.14 2.20
CA ALA A 195 -10.12 19.56 2.04
C ALA A 195 -9.55 19.91 0.65
N SER A 196 -8.73 19.02 0.07
CA SER A 196 -8.16 19.22 -1.26
C SER A 196 -9.20 19.12 -2.40
N ASP A 197 -10.30 18.38 -2.21
CA ASP A 197 -11.38 18.23 -3.19
C ASP A 197 -12.11 19.56 -3.46
N GLY A 198 -12.16 20.46 -2.47
CA GLY A 198 -12.79 21.78 -2.60
C GLY A 198 -11.99 22.82 -3.38
N THR A 199 -10.70 22.57 -3.62
CA THR A 199 -9.79 23.52 -4.32
C THR A 199 -9.65 23.24 -5.82
N GLY A 200 -10.29 22.17 -6.31
CA GLY A 200 -10.33 21.81 -7.72
C GLY A 200 -11.10 22.84 -8.55
N ASN A 201 -10.34 23.64 -9.28
CA ASN A 201 -10.77 24.69 -10.18
C ASN A 201 -11.58 24.14 -11.38
N HIS A 202 -12.84 23.75 -11.18
CA HIS A 202 -13.79 23.53 -12.26
C HIS A 202 -14.88 24.62 -12.24
N ARG A 203 -14.70 25.58 -13.15
CA ARG A 203 -15.80 26.35 -13.74
C ARG A 203 -16.92 25.40 -14.17
N SER A 204 -18.06 25.42 -13.49
CA SER A 204 -19.35 25.08 -14.10
C SER A 204 -20.50 25.39 -13.14
N GLY A 205 -21.26 26.43 -13.47
CA GLY A 205 -22.72 26.43 -13.38
C GLY A 205 -23.34 26.19 -12.02
N ASN A 206 -23.67 27.30 -11.36
CA ASN A 206 -24.70 27.46 -10.33
C ASN A 206 -25.78 26.34 -10.37
N ARG A 207 -25.65 25.33 -9.52
CA ARG A 207 -26.73 24.39 -9.20
C ARG A 207 -26.78 24.18 -7.69
N GLY A 208 -27.88 24.67 -7.12
CA GLY A 208 -28.55 24.22 -5.90
C GLY A 208 -27.68 23.75 -4.75
N VAL A 209 -27.71 24.52 -3.66
CA VAL A 209 -27.34 24.09 -2.30
C VAL A 209 -28.32 23.02 -1.83
N GLY A 210 -28.27 21.84 -2.45
CA GLY A 210 -28.85 20.63 -1.89
C GLY A 210 -27.91 20.14 -0.80
N SER A 211 -28.46 19.85 0.38
CA SER A 211 -27.79 19.10 1.44
C SER A 211 -27.08 17.89 0.83
N ARG A 212 -25.76 18.01 0.60
CA ARG A 212 -24.93 16.90 0.13
C ARG A 212 -24.75 15.99 1.34
N THR A 213 -25.57 14.94 1.41
CA THR A 213 -25.26 13.78 2.23
C THR A 213 -23.83 13.36 1.93
N GLN A 214 -22.98 13.39 2.95
CA GLN A 214 -21.60 12.92 2.79
C GLN A 214 -21.64 11.47 2.29
N PRO A 215 -20.87 11.11 1.25
CA PRO A 215 -20.81 9.74 0.79
C PRO A 215 -20.36 8.85 1.95
N ALA A 216 -21.00 7.68 2.07
CA ALA A 216 -20.61 6.70 3.09
C ALA A 216 -19.14 6.32 2.89
N ILE A 217 -18.34 6.54 3.92
CA ILE A 217 -16.92 6.21 3.90
C ILE A 217 -16.80 4.70 3.99
N SER A 218 -16.02 4.09 3.10
CA SER A 218 -15.72 2.66 3.15
C SER A 218 -14.29 2.44 3.61
N VAL A 219 -14.08 1.48 4.52
CA VAL A 219 -12.75 1.13 5.02
C VAL A 219 -12.42 -0.29 4.63
N VAL A 220 -11.33 -0.47 3.89
CA VAL A 220 -10.79 -1.77 3.52
C VAL A 220 -9.53 -2.00 4.33
N VAL A 221 -9.48 -3.05 5.15
CA VAL A 221 -8.28 -3.38 5.93
C VAL A 221 -7.72 -4.73 5.52
N SER A 222 -6.42 -4.75 5.21
CA SER A 222 -5.61 -5.95 5.04
C SER A 222 -4.61 -6.06 6.19
N GLY A 223 -4.55 -7.21 6.86
CA GLY A 223 -3.79 -7.38 8.10
C GLY A 223 -4.47 -6.80 9.36
N GLY A 224 -3.78 -6.79 10.50
CA GLY A 224 -4.21 -6.14 11.75
C GLY A 224 -5.37 -6.77 12.54
N GLY A 225 -6.03 -7.81 12.03
CA GLY A 225 -7.16 -8.45 12.70
C GLY A 225 -8.43 -7.57 12.78
N THR A 226 -9.49 -8.10 13.39
CA THR A 226 -10.81 -7.42 13.46
C THR A 226 -10.77 -6.13 14.27
N ALA A 227 -9.98 -6.08 15.33
CA ALA A 227 -9.84 -4.89 16.17
C ALA A 227 -9.29 -3.68 15.39
N ALA A 228 -8.27 -3.89 14.55
CA ALA A 228 -7.70 -2.84 13.71
C ALA A 228 -8.69 -2.30 12.68
N ARG A 229 -9.47 -3.21 12.09
CA ARG A 229 -10.57 -2.83 11.19
C ARG A 229 -11.61 -1.98 11.90
N ASP A 230 -12.11 -2.44 13.04
CA ASP A 230 -13.23 -1.78 13.73
C ASP A 230 -12.80 -0.42 14.29
N ALA A 231 -11.55 -0.30 14.78
CA ALA A 231 -10.96 0.96 15.20
C ALA A 231 -10.86 1.97 14.03
N LEU A 232 -10.35 1.55 12.88
CA LEU A 232 -10.27 2.40 11.68
C LEU A 232 -11.66 2.81 11.16
N ALA A 233 -12.59 1.87 11.10
CA ALA A 233 -13.95 2.13 10.66
C ALA A 233 -14.64 3.16 11.56
N SER A 234 -14.53 2.99 12.88
CA SER A 234 -15.02 3.95 13.87
C SER A 234 -14.36 5.31 13.71
N ALA A 235 -13.03 5.35 13.57
CA ALA A 235 -12.27 6.59 13.48
C ALA A 235 -12.60 7.43 12.25
N LEU A 236 -12.96 6.77 11.15
CA LEU A 236 -13.36 7.38 9.89
C LEU A 236 -14.89 7.58 9.77
N GLY A 237 -15.67 7.26 10.79
CA GLY A 237 -17.14 7.37 10.74
C GLY A 237 -17.77 6.48 9.65
N SER A 238 -17.10 5.38 9.32
CA SER A 238 -17.50 4.47 8.24
C SER A 238 -18.65 3.57 8.68
N SER A 239 -19.64 3.43 7.81
CA SER A 239 -20.72 2.45 7.96
C SER A 239 -20.41 1.11 7.29
N ARG A 240 -19.25 0.99 6.61
CA ARG A 240 -18.86 -0.20 5.84
C ARG A 240 -17.37 -0.48 6.02
N ALA A 241 -17.07 -1.53 6.78
CA ALA A 241 -15.72 -2.04 6.94
C ALA A 241 -15.59 -3.41 6.26
N LEU A 242 -14.69 -3.51 5.29
CA LEU A 242 -14.38 -4.74 4.56
C LEU A 242 -13.02 -5.26 5.02
N CYS A 243 -12.96 -6.54 5.42
CA CYS A 243 -11.69 -7.26 5.50
C CYS A 243 -11.42 -7.87 4.13
N ILE A 244 -10.18 -7.75 3.66
CA ILE A 244 -9.70 -8.60 2.57
C ILE A 244 -8.70 -9.59 3.15
N ALA A 245 -8.92 -10.88 2.86
CA ALA A 245 -8.21 -12.03 3.42
C ALA A 245 -6.97 -12.39 2.61
#